data_AF-A0AB94IWC2-F1
#
_entry.id   AF-A0AB94IWC2-F1
#
_cell.length_a   1.000
_cell.length_b   1.000
_cell.length_c   1.000
_cell.angle_alpha   90.00
_cell.angle_beta   90.00
_cell.angle_gamma   90.00
#
_symmetry.space_group_name_H-M   'P 1'
#
loop_
_entity.id
_entity.type
_entity.pdbx_description
1 polymer ?
#
loop_
_entity_poly.entity_id
_entity_poly.type
_entity_poly.pdbx_seq_one_letter_code
_entity_poly.pdbx_strand_id
1 'polypeptide(L)' 'MKQKLFGCVFLVLLLLGALPLSMTWGEQGYLFGWLPVALAYWWTLMVVNLAFVLLVCRDFVRSSKKGEK' A
#
# COMPACT_ATOMS: atom_id res chain seq x y z
N MET A 1 4.32 -21.13 -0.46
CA MET A 1 3.51 -20.48 0.59
C MET A 1 3.67 -18.96 0.65
N LYS A 2 4.88 -18.40 0.53
CA LYS A 2 5.12 -16.93 0.58
C LYS A 2 4.34 -16.09 -0.45
N GLN A 3 4.11 -16.62 -1.65
CA GLN A 3 3.35 -15.91 -2.69
C GLN A 3 1.89 -15.63 -2.31
N LYS A 4 1.23 -16.53 -1.57
CA LYS A 4 -0.13 -16.28 -1.03
C LYS A 4 -0.13 -15.18 0.04
N LEU A 5 0.97 -15.06 0.80
CA LEU A 5 1.15 -14.05 1.83
C LEU A 5 1.35 -12.66 1.20
N PHE A 6 2.11 -12.58 0.10
CA PHE A 6 2.23 -11.35 -0.68
C PHE A 6 0.90 -10.93 -1.32
N GLY A 7 0.15 -11.88 -1.90
CA GLY A 7 -1.18 -11.58 -2.41
C GLY A 7 -2.13 -11.06 -1.32
N CYS A 8 -2.06 -11.62 -0.11
CA CYS A 8 -2.86 -11.18 1.03
C CYS A 8 -2.48 -9.77 1.48
N VAL A 9 -1.19 -9.46 1.63
CA VAL A 9 -0.73 -8.13 2.03
C VAL A 9 -1.07 -7.08 0.96
N PHE A 10 -0.96 -7.42 -0.32
CA PHE A 10 -1.39 -6.54 -1.42
C PHE A 10 -2.89 -6.26 -1.36
N LEU A 11 -3.72 -7.30 -1.14
CA LEU A 11 -5.17 -7.15 -1.03
C LEU A 11 -5.55 -6.23 0.14
N VAL A 12 -4.86 -6.36 1.28
CA VAL A 12 -5.06 -5.49 2.45
C VAL A 12 -4.67 -4.04 2.14
N LEU A 13 -3.50 -3.81 1.53
CA LEU A 13 -3.06 -2.47 1.08
C LEU A 13 -4.03 -1.85 0.08
N LEU A 14 -4.57 -2.65 -0.83
CA LEU A 14 -5.53 -2.23 -1.84
C LEU A 14 -6.88 -1.86 -1.21
N LEU A 15 -7.36 -2.64 -0.23
CA LEU A 15 -8.55 -2.28 0.55
C LEU A 15 -8.33 -0.99 1.35
N LEU A 16 -7.16 -0.81 1.95
CA LEU A 16 -6.81 0.36 2.76
C LEU A 16 -6.70 1.66 1.92
N GLY A 17 -6.34 1.53 0.65
CA GLY A 17 -6.35 2.64 -0.31
C GLY A 17 -7.71 2.90 -0.95
N ALA A 18 -8.55 1.86 -1.11
CA ALA A 18 -9.89 1.97 -1.68
C ALA A 18 -10.93 2.51 -0.70
N LEU A 19 -10.72 2.31 0.60
CA LEU A 19 -11.51 2.94 1.65
C LEU A 19 -10.99 4.37 1.90
N PRO A 20 -11.71 5.43 1.47
CA PRO A 20 -11.46 6.73 2.04
C PRO A 20 -11.82 6.60 3.52
N LEU A 21 -10.80 6.57 4.38
CA LEU A 21 -10.97 6.68 5.82
C LEU A 21 -11.95 7.82 6.05
N SER A 22 -12.97 7.58 6.89
CA SER A 22 -14.11 8.44 7.19
C SER A 22 -13.77 9.89 7.60
N MET A 23 -12.48 10.21 7.64
CA MET A 23 -11.91 11.55 7.60
C MET A 23 -12.52 12.45 6.52
N THR A 24 -12.99 11.89 5.39
CA THR A 24 -13.66 12.68 4.34
C THR A 24 -15.15 12.97 4.58
N TRP A 25 -15.74 12.48 5.68
CA TRP A 25 -17.19 12.54 5.96
C TRP A 25 -17.62 13.63 6.96
N GLY A 26 -16.69 14.40 7.53
CA GLY A 26 -17.02 15.51 8.44
C GLY A 26 -17.49 16.76 7.70
N GLU A 27 -18.41 17.54 8.31
CA GLU A 27 -18.88 18.83 7.81
C GLU A 27 -17.72 19.66 7.25
N GLN A 28 -17.86 20.09 5.99
CA GLN A 28 -16.85 20.77 5.19
C GLN A 28 -16.57 22.21 5.66
N GLY A 29 -16.34 22.41 6.96
CA GLY A 29 -16.01 23.71 7.54
C GLY A 29 -14.62 24.22 7.14
N TYR A 30 -13.70 23.35 6.68
CA TYR A 30 -12.34 23.74 6.31
C TYR A 30 -11.85 22.94 5.10
N LEU A 31 -11.99 23.52 3.89
CA LEU A 31 -11.48 22.98 2.62
C LEU A 31 -9.99 22.59 2.66
N PHE A 32 -9.20 23.15 3.58
CA PHE A 32 -7.75 22.97 3.69
C PHE A 32 -7.25 22.34 5.00
N GLY A 33 -8.09 22.11 6.02
CA GLY A 33 -7.62 21.63 7.33
C GLY A 33 -7.20 20.15 7.31
N TRP A 34 -7.94 19.34 6.57
CA TRP A 34 -7.71 17.90 6.38
C TRP A 34 -6.78 17.55 5.21
N LEU A 35 -6.54 18.50 4.30
CA LEU A 35 -5.85 18.26 3.04
C LEU A 35 -4.39 17.83 3.26
N PRO A 36 -3.62 18.44 4.18
CA PRO A 36 -2.25 18.00 4.47
C PRO A 36 -2.21 16.58 5.04
N VAL A 37 -3.21 16.22 5.85
CA VAL A 37 -3.28 14.92 6.53
C VAL A 37 -3.68 13.82 5.56
N ALA A 38 -4.69 14.07 4.73
CA ALA A 38 -5.08 13.18 3.65
C ALA A 38 -3.90 12.99 2.68
N LEU A 39 -3.25 14.07 2.25
CA LEU A 39 -2.14 14.00 1.32
C LEU A 39 -0.96 13.21 1.91
N ALA A 40 -0.63 13.40 3.19
CA ALA A 40 0.41 12.63 3.89
C ALA A 40 0.04 11.14 4.01
N TYR A 41 -1.22 10.81 4.29
CA TYR A 41 -1.71 9.43 4.31
C TYR A 41 -1.54 8.76 2.95
N TRP A 42 -2.02 9.40 1.87
CA TRP A 42 -1.91 8.89 0.51
C TRP A 42 -0.45 8.74 0.06
N TRP A 43 0.41 9.71 0.40
CA TRP A 43 1.85 9.62 0.14
C TRP A 43 2.51 8.45 0.86
N THR A 44 2.19 8.28 2.14
CA THR A 44 2.70 7.15 2.93
C THR A 44 2.26 5.82 2.32
N LEU A 45 1.00 5.73 1.91
CA LEU A 45 0.44 4.55 1.27
C LEU A 45 1.14 4.23 -0.06
N MET A 46 1.44 5.24 -0.88
CA MET A 46 2.20 5.09 -2.12
C MET A 46 3.62 4.60 -1.88
N VAL A 47 4.34 5.16 -0.89
CA VAL A 47 5.71 4.75 -0.55
C VAL A 47 5.72 3.31 -0.02
N VAL A 48 4.79 2.96 0.87
CA VAL A 48 4.67 1.59 1.41
C VAL A 48 4.32 0.60 0.30
N ASN A 49 3.42 0.96 -0.62
CA ASN A 49 3.05 0.11 -1.75
C ASN A 49 4.25 -0.13 -2.68
N LEU A 50 5.01 0.92 -3.01
CA LEU A 50 6.22 0.80 -3.81
C LEU A 50 7.28 -0.09 -3.14
N ALA A 51 7.53 0.11 -1.84
CA ALA A 51 8.46 -0.72 -1.07
C ALA A 51 8.01 -2.19 -1.05
N PHE A 52 6.70 -2.42 -0.91
CA PHE A 52 6.12 -3.75 -0.96
C PHE A 52 6.35 -4.43 -2.32
N VAL A 53 6.06 -3.76 -3.44
CA VAL A 53 6.29 -4.29 -4.79
C VAL A 53 7.77 -4.62 -5.00
N LEU A 54 8.68 -3.73 -4.60
CA LEU A 54 10.12 -3.97 -4.71
C LEU A 54 10.60 -5.18 -3.91
N LEU A 55 10.08 -5.37 -2.69
CA LEU A 55 10.38 -6.55 -1.87
C LEU A 55 9.88 -7.84 -2.51
N VAL A 56 8.65 -7.82 -3.06
CA VAL A 56 8.08 -8.96 -3.79
C VAL A 56 8.92 -9.31 -5.01
N CYS A 57 9.28 -8.31 -5.83
CA CYS A 57 10.14 -8.51 -7.00
C CYS A 57 11.50 -9.08 -6.59
N ARG A 58 12.11 -8.56 -5.51
CA ARG A 58 13.40 -9.05 -5.01
C ARG A 58 13.33 -10.51 -4.59
N ASP A 59 12.28 -10.89 -3.85
CA ASP A 59 12.09 -12.28 -3.42
C ASP A 59 11.76 -13.20 -4.61
N PHE A 60 11.00 -12.72 -5.59
CA PHE A 60 10.71 -13.47 -6.83
C PHE A 60 11.99 -13.76 -7.63
N VAL A 61 12.82 -12.74 -7.86
CA VAL A 61 14.13 -12.88 -8.54
C VAL A 61 15.05 -13.82 -7.77
N ARG A 62 15.11 -13.71 -6.44
CA ARG A 62 15.92 -14.58 -5.59
C ARG A 62 15.44 -16.03 -5.60
N SER A 63 14.13 -16.25 -5.67
CA SER A 63 13.55 -17.59 -5.78
C SER A 63 13.78 -18.20 -7.16
N SER A 64 13.73 -17.40 -8.24
CA SER A 64 14.04 -17.85 -9.60
C SER A 64 15.48 -18.35 -9.72
N LYS A 65 16.46 -17.62 -9.19
CA LYS A 65 17.87 -18.07 -9.16
C LYS A 65 18.13 -19.35 -8.35
N LYS A 66 17.20 -19.75 -7.47
CA LYS A 66 17.37 -20.93 -6.60
C LYS A 66 16.81 -22.22 -7.24
N GLY A 67 15.94 -22.10 -8.23
CA GLY A 67 15.41 -23.23 -9.00
C GLY A 67 16.26 -23.63 -10.21
N GLU A 68 17.36 -22.91 -10.47
CA GLU A 68 18.28 -23.12 -11.59
C GLU A 68 19.55 -23.91 -11.16
N LYS A 69 19.45 -24.72 -10.10
CA LYS A 69 20.44 -25.69 -9.65
C LYS A 69 19.78 -27.05 -9.51
#